data_AF-A0A1F5GB08-F1
#
_entry.id   AF-A0A1F5GB08-F1
#
_cell.length_a   1.000
_cell.length_b   1.000
_cell.length_c   1.000
_cell.angle_alpha   90.00
_cell.angle_beta   90.00
_cell.angle_gamma   90.00
#
_symmetry.space_group_name_H-M   'P 1'
#
loop_
_entity.id
_entity.type
_entity.pdbx_description
1 polymer ?
#
loop_
_entity_poly.entity_id
_entity_poly.type
_entity_poly.pdbx_seq_one_letter_code
_entity_poly.pdbx_strand_id
1 'polypeptide(L)'
;MVDQRKILEWHRKGVKTIVTHMDPHPDEIVAILLARSKPGLQYFPGADTAPIETWSKSDERLQRPPDALAQEGCLLIGIGGSPFDEHATEHGEGKPGCASTLMAKLLGFDKVDQLRKFLKHIERNDNGQWGQFDLATAVMQMYDEGRPTDSALTARHQQRCVGIALHLFSALVNRHLRFLSEGAAAFAAAQKFKVERRGDRRVINIAVGVSDAESFPRYARSERGNSADIVIVKSPSTGCISILTVDQKFDLTPLARALRMRELYLRNQHRGTGWEELSCVGVHPAVPEWYLHDRRGLVLNKSRVRPDAPPTQIPLEDVVDMTEWVVGGWLPEFRDQSCVRAQCCFWEKCSVYALGLPRCRDYRRELAA
;
A
#
# COMPACT_ATOMS: atom_id res chain seq x y z
N MET A 1 -2.07 -30.02 -2.94
CA MET A 1 -2.64 -28.79 -2.32
C MET A 1 -2.50 -28.96 -0.81
N VAL A 2 -2.10 -27.93 -0.05
CA VAL A 2 -1.95 -28.05 1.41
C VAL A 2 -3.33 -28.29 2.02
N ASP A 3 -3.52 -29.41 2.72
CA ASP A 3 -4.79 -29.76 3.36
C ASP A 3 -4.97 -28.96 4.66
N GLN A 4 -5.84 -27.95 4.61
CA GLN A 4 -6.15 -27.07 5.75
C GLN A 4 -6.62 -27.84 7.00
N ARG A 5 -7.42 -28.90 6.84
CA ARG A 5 -7.92 -29.67 7.98
C ARG A 5 -6.78 -30.41 8.67
N LYS A 6 -5.88 -30.99 7.87
CA LYS A 6 -4.68 -31.68 8.36
C LYS A 6 -3.75 -30.72 9.12
N ILE A 7 -3.53 -29.51 8.60
CA ILE A 7 -2.71 -28.49 9.28
C ILE A 7 -3.30 -28.11 10.64
N LEU A 8 -4.62 -27.89 10.70
CA LEU A 8 -5.30 -27.57 11.95
C LEU A 8 -5.20 -28.71 12.97
N GLU A 9 -5.27 -29.96 12.51
CA GLU A 9 -5.10 -31.13 13.37
C GLU A 9 -3.67 -31.21 13.92
N TRP A 10 -2.67 -31.08 13.05
CA TRP A 10 -1.25 -31.16 13.39
C TRP A 10 -0.83 -30.14 14.45
N HIS A 11 -1.33 -28.91 14.34
CA HIS A 11 -0.98 -27.81 15.24
C HIS A 11 -2.06 -27.47 16.27
N ARG A 12 -3.03 -28.36 16.50
CA ARG A 12 -4.12 -28.15 17.46
C ARG A 12 -3.64 -27.83 18.87
N LYS A 13 -2.49 -28.39 19.29
CA LYS A 13 -1.86 -28.16 20.60
C LYS A 13 -1.05 -26.87 20.68
N GLY A 14 -0.97 -26.11 19.58
CA GLY A 14 -0.15 -24.92 19.47
C GLY A 14 1.27 -25.21 19.02
N VAL A 15 1.86 -24.20 18.37
CA VAL A 15 3.26 -24.14 17.98
C VAL A 15 4.07 -23.64 19.17
N LYS A 16 5.06 -24.42 19.56
CA LYS A 16 6.05 -24.11 20.60
C LYS A 16 7.38 -23.65 20.02
N THR A 17 7.75 -24.19 18.87
CA THR A 17 9.00 -23.86 18.17
C THR A 17 8.75 -23.81 16.68
N ILE A 18 9.33 -22.83 15.99
CA ILE A 18 9.39 -22.78 14.54
C ILE A 18 10.77 -23.27 14.13
N VAL A 19 10.85 -24.20 13.19
CA VAL A 19 12.10 -24.84 12.78
C VAL A 19 12.32 -24.61 11.30
N THR A 20 13.53 -24.20 10.94
CA THR A 20 13.97 -23.99 9.56
C THR A 20 15.38 -24.55 9.35
N HIS A 21 15.88 -24.58 8.12
CA HIS A 21 17.26 -24.99 7.86
C HIS A 21 18.29 -23.96 8.35
N MET A 22 19.56 -24.40 8.45
CA MET A 22 20.65 -23.48 8.76
C MET A 22 20.85 -22.44 7.66
N ASP A 23 21.22 -21.22 8.05
CA ASP A 23 21.31 -20.04 7.18
C ASP A 23 20.05 -19.86 6.29
N PRO A 24 18.85 -19.71 6.90
CA PRO A 24 17.59 -19.69 6.15
C PRO A 24 17.57 -18.56 5.12
N HIS A 25 17.04 -18.88 3.94
CA HIS A 25 16.89 -17.94 2.85
C HIS A 25 15.74 -16.96 3.17
N PRO A 26 15.60 -15.86 2.39
CA PRO A 26 14.42 -15.02 2.45
C PRO A 26 13.09 -15.76 2.34
N ASP A 27 13.09 -16.92 1.70
CA ASP A 27 11.88 -17.73 1.55
C ASP A 27 11.33 -18.22 2.88
N GLU A 28 12.14 -18.90 3.70
CA GLU A 28 11.73 -19.37 5.02
C GLU A 28 11.41 -18.19 5.92
N ILE A 29 12.19 -17.11 5.85
CA ILE A 29 11.93 -15.88 6.62
C ILE A 29 10.54 -15.32 6.30
N VAL A 30 10.16 -15.23 5.02
CA VAL A 30 8.84 -14.75 4.61
C VAL A 30 7.74 -15.75 5.02
N ALA A 31 7.96 -17.05 4.88
CA ALA A 31 7.02 -18.08 5.32
C ALA A 31 6.75 -18.01 6.83
N ILE A 32 7.80 -17.81 7.65
CA ILE A 32 7.70 -17.60 9.10
C ILE A 32 6.85 -16.36 9.42
N LEU A 33 7.10 -15.24 8.72
CA LEU A 33 6.33 -14.01 8.91
C LEU A 33 4.85 -14.18 8.54
N LEU A 34 4.56 -14.97 7.49
CA LEU A 34 3.19 -15.30 7.11
C LEU A 34 2.52 -16.21 8.15
N ALA A 35 3.21 -17.22 8.69
CA ALA A 35 2.70 -18.05 9.77
C ALA A 35 2.39 -17.24 11.04
N ARG A 36 3.24 -16.26 11.36
CA ARG A 36 3.06 -15.34 12.49
C ARG A 36 2.01 -14.26 12.29
N SER A 37 1.54 -14.08 11.06
CA SER A 37 0.51 -13.07 10.77
C SER A 37 -0.84 -13.45 11.40
N LYS A 38 -1.73 -12.46 11.63
CA LYS A 38 -3.06 -12.71 12.20
C LYS A 38 -3.84 -13.84 11.46
N PRO A 39 -3.83 -13.92 10.12
CA PRO A 39 -4.42 -15.06 9.41
C PRO A 39 -3.65 -16.37 9.61
N GLY A 40 -2.32 -16.32 9.70
CA GLY A 40 -1.47 -17.48 10.00
C GLY A 40 -1.77 -18.10 11.36
N LEU A 41 -2.00 -17.29 12.39
CA LEU A 41 -2.33 -17.75 13.74
C LEU A 41 -3.65 -18.55 13.84
N GLN A 42 -4.52 -18.48 12.82
CA GLN A 42 -5.69 -19.36 12.73
C GLN A 42 -5.31 -20.82 12.48
N TYR A 43 -4.16 -21.05 11.82
CA TYR A 43 -3.61 -22.37 11.51
C TYR A 43 -2.48 -22.76 12.48
N PHE A 44 -1.75 -21.78 13.00
CA PHE A 44 -0.55 -21.97 13.83
C PHE A 44 -0.66 -21.20 15.16
N PRO A 45 -1.58 -21.57 16.06
CA PRO A 45 -1.72 -20.89 17.34
C PRO A 45 -0.40 -20.96 18.12
N GLY A 46 0.08 -19.83 18.66
CA GLY A 46 1.35 -19.74 19.40
C GLY A 46 2.60 -19.43 18.56
N ALA A 47 2.49 -19.43 17.22
CA ALA A 47 3.65 -19.17 16.35
C ALA A 47 4.22 -17.75 16.50
N ASP A 48 3.42 -16.78 16.94
CA ASP A 48 3.81 -15.39 17.18
C ASP A 48 4.88 -15.23 18.26
N THR A 49 4.89 -16.12 19.26
CA THR A 49 5.83 -16.10 20.39
C THR A 49 6.84 -17.25 20.34
N ALA A 50 6.57 -18.29 19.55
CA ALA A 50 7.44 -19.45 19.40
C ALA A 50 8.87 -19.04 18.97
N PRO A 51 9.94 -19.48 19.68
CA PRO A 51 11.31 -19.31 19.23
C PRO A 51 11.54 -19.96 17.85
N ILE A 52 12.53 -19.44 17.13
CA ILE A 52 12.98 -20.02 15.87
C ILE A 52 14.25 -20.81 16.14
N GLU A 53 14.24 -22.08 15.76
CA GLU A 53 15.41 -22.95 15.73
C GLU A 53 15.83 -23.24 14.30
N THR A 54 17.13 -23.42 14.12
CA THR A 54 17.73 -23.74 12.82
C THR A 54 18.40 -25.09 12.92
N TRP A 55 18.02 -26.03 12.06
CA TRP A 55 18.57 -27.39 12.06
C TRP A 55 19.38 -27.63 10.79
N SER A 56 20.41 -28.46 10.90
CA SER A 56 21.13 -28.96 9.73
C SER A 56 20.23 -29.92 8.94
N LYS A 57 20.44 -30.03 7.62
CA LYS A 57 19.80 -31.09 6.82
C LYS A 57 20.16 -32.51 7.30
N SER A 58 21.24 -32.64 8.07
CA SER A 58 21.70 -33.89 8.68
C SER A 58 21.20 -34.10 10.12
N ASP A 59 20.29 -33.27 10.63
CA ASP A 59 19.77 -33.43 11.99
C ASP A 59 18.91 -34.69 12.10
N GLU A 60 19.23 -35.59 13.03
CA GLU A 60 18.57 -36.89 13.20
C GLU A 60 17.06 -36.75 13.47
N ARG A 61 16.61 -35.63 14.05
CA ARG A 61 15.18 -35.38 14.27
C ARG A 61 14.39 -35.31 12.97
N LEU A 62 15.03 -34.96 11.85
CA LEU A 62 14.41 -34.88 10.52
C LEU A 62 14.10 -36.26 9.91
N GLN A 63 14.59 -37.35 10.49
CA GLN A 63 14.19 -38.73 10.12
C GLN A 63 12.80 -39.11 10.64
N ARG A 64 12.23 -38.26 11.50
CA ARG A 64 10.90 -38.47 12.09
C ARG A 64 9.84 -37.92 11.14
N PRO A 65 8.66 -38.57 11.05
CA PRO A 65 7.55 -38.05 10.28
C PRO A 65 7.18 -36.61 10.69
N PRO A 66 6.94 -35.69 9.73
CA PRO A 66 6.71 -34.28 10.02
C PRO A 66 5.45 -34.02 10.85
N ASP A 67 4.44 -34.91 10.78
CA ASP A 67 3.23 -34.83 11.60
C ASP A 67 3.50 -35.12 13.08
N ALA A 68 4.40 -36.06 13.38
CA ALA A 68 4.80 -36.36 14.74
C ALA A 68 5.49 -35.15 15.40
N LEU A 69 6.42 -34.51 14.67
CA LEU A 69 7.08 -33.27 15.12
C LEU A 69 6.07 -32.12 15.29
N ALA A 70 5.12 -31.99 14.36
CA ALA A 70 4.08 -30.98 14.46
C ALA A 70 3.20 -31.14 15.72
N GLN A 71 2.82 -32.38 16.05
CA GLN A 71 2.02 -32.70 17.24
C GLN A 71 2.77 -32.44 18.56
N GLU A 72 4.10 -32.40 18.55
CA GLU A 72 4.94 -32.00 19.70
C GLU A 72 5.03 -30.48 19.86
N GLY A 73 4.66 -29.73 18.81
CA GLY A 73 4.63 -28.27 18.76
C GLY A 73 5.66 -27.67 17.80
N CYS A 74 6.28 -28.45 16.91
CA CYS A 74 7.24 -27.94 15.94
C CYS A 74 6.56 -27.52 14.62
N LEU A 75 6.67 -26.26 14.23
CA LEU A 75 6.29 -25.81 12.89
C LEU A 75 7.55 -25.82 11.99
N LEU A 76 7.68 -26.86 11.17
CA LEU A 76 8.78 -26.99 10.20
C LEU A 76 8.48 -26.17 8.94
N ILE A 77 9.45 -25.36 8.47
CA ILE A 77 9.34 -24.49 7.29
C ILE A 77 10.63 -24.63 6.47
N GLY A 78 10.51 -24.92 5.17
CA GLY A 78 11.66 -25.14 4.26
C GLY A 78 12.53 -26.35 4.64
N ILE A 79 12.02 -27.25 5.48
CA ILE A 79 12.77 -28.41 5.96
C ILE A 79 11.86 -29.57 6.42
N GLY A 80 12.41 -30.79 6.40
CA GLY A 80 11.86 -31.97 7.07
C GLY A 80 10.66 -32.63 6.37
N GLY A 81 10.46 -32.38 5.08
CA GLY A 81 9.35 -32.97 4.32
C GLY A 81 7.98 -32.44 4.72
N SER A 82 7.93 -31.33 5.45
CA SER A 82 6.69 -30.72 5.94
C SER A 82 5.79 -30.23 4.78
N PRO A 83 4.52 -29.90 5.05
CA PRO A 83 3.64 -29.26 4.06
C PRO A 83 4.18 -27.92 3.51
N PHE A 84 5.17 -27.32 4.18
CA PHE A 84 5.84 -26.07 3.80
C PHE A 84 7.32 -26.29 3.45
N ASP A 85 7.66 -27.50 3.01
CA ASP A 85 8.96 -27.86 2.45
C ASP A 85 8.75 -28.33 0.99
N GLU A 86 9.33 -27.62 0.04
CA GLU A 86 9.28 -27.89 -1.39
C GLU A 86 10.25 -28.99 -1.84
N HIS A 87 11.23 -29.35 -1.00
CA HIS A 87 12.21 -30.36 -1.34
C HIS A 87 11.61 -31.76 -1.33
N ALA A 88 12.09 -32.61 -2.24
CA ALA A 88 11.84 -34.05 -2.16
C ALA A 88 12.64 -34.63 -0.99
N THR A 89 11.97 -35.43 -0.14
CA THR A 89 12.56 -36.09 1.02
C THR A 89 12.10 -37.55 1.08
N GLU A 90 12.62 -38.33 2.02
CA GLU A 90 12.12 -39.69 2.28
C GLU A 90 10.64 -39.71 2.73
N HIS A 91 10.12 -38.57 3.19
CA HIS A 91 8.74 -38.43 3.69
C HIS A 91 7.77 -37.82 2.66
N GLY A 92 8.23 -37.45 1.46
CA GLY A 92 7.33 -36.92 0.43
C GLY A 92 8.01 -36.44 -0.84
N GLU A 93 7.20 -36.34 -1.90
CA GLU A 93 7.62 -35.79 -3.19
C GLU A 93 7.83 -34.27 -3.13
N GLY A 94 8.71 -33.77 -4.00
CA GLY A 94 8.94 -32.34 -4.16
C GLY A 94 7.69 -31.58 -4.60
N LYS A 95 7.54 -30.34 -4.14
CA LYS A 95 6.35 -29.51 -4.36
C LYS A 95 6.70 -28.31 -5.25
N PRO A 96 5.80 -27.87 -6.13
CA PRO A 96 6.06 -26.68 -6.95
C PRO A 96 5.95 -25.38 -6.14
N GLY A 97 6.96 -24.53 -6.30
CA GLY A 97 7.15 -23.27 -5.58
C GLY A 97 8.18 -23.42 -4.47
N CYS A 98 8.19 -22.47 -3.56
CA CYS A 98 9.04 -22.43 -2.36
C CYS A 98 8.17 -22.31 -1.08
N ALA A 99 8.74 -22.45 0.11
CA ALA A 99 8.05 -22.47 1.40
C ALA A 99 7.08 -21.29 1.59
N SER A 100 7.48 -20.07 1.23
CA SER A 100 6.61 -18.89 1.34
C SER A 100 5.41 -18.97 0.38
N THR A 101 5.57 -19.55 -0.80
CA THR A 101 4.46 -19.75 -1.74
C THR A 101 3.49 -20.82 -1.22
N LEU A 102 3.98 -21.88 -0.59
CA LEU A 102 3.15 -22.93 0.03
C LEU A 102 2.36 -22.35 1.20
N MET A 103 3.00 -21.57 2.06
CA MET A 103 2.36 -20.84 3.16
C MET A 103 1.32 -19.85 2.64
N ALA A 104 1.63 -19.06 1.61
CA ALA A 104 0.70 -18.11 1.02
C ALA A 104 -0.53 -18.79 0.41
N LYS A 105 -0.38 -19.97 -0.23
CA LYS A 105 -1.51 -20.77 -0.73
C LYS A 105 -2.43 -21.22 0.40
N LEU A 106 -1.89 -21.67 1.53
CA LEU A 106 -2.69 -22.03 2.71
C LEU A 106 -3.55 -20.85 3.18
N LEU A 107 -2.94 -19.66 3.24
CA LEU A 107 -3.59 -18.43 3.70
C LEU A 107 -4.49 -17.77 2.64
N GLY A 108 -4.57 -18.31 1.42
CA GLY A 108 -5.35 -17.75 0.31
C GLY A 108 -4.76 -16.46 -0.28
N PHE A 109 -3.48 -16.21 -0.04
CA PHE A 109 -2.75 -15.01 -0.45
C PHE A 109 -2.11 -15.11 -1.82
N ASP A 110 -1.96 -16.32 -2.35
CA ASP A 110 -1.46 -16.61 -3.70
C ASP A 110 -2.31 -15.95 -4.82
N LYS A 111 -3.59 -15.67 -4.52
CA LYS A 111 -4.54 -14.99 -5.41
C LYS A 111 -4.41 -13.46 -5.38
N VAL A 112 -3.48 -12.89 -4.62
CA VAL A 112 -3.32 -11.43 -4.46
C VAL A 112 -2.20 -10.94 -5.35
N ASP A 113 -2.51 -10.18 -6.39
CA ASP A 113 -1.56 -9.81 -7.43
C ASP A 113 -0.25 -9.17 -6.94
N GLN A 114 -0.34 -8.23 -6.00
CA GLN A 114 0.86 -7.59 -5.44
C GLN A 114 1.71 -8.55 -4.60
N LEU A 115 1.06 -9.40 -3.81
CA LEU A 115 1.74 -10.39 -2.97
C LEU A 115 2.32 -11.51 -3.84
N ARG A 116 1.61 -11.91 -4.90
CA ARG A 116 2.08 -12.84 -5.93
C ARG A 116 3.35 -12.33 -6.62
N LYS A 117 3.43 -11.04 -6.95
CA LYS A 117 4.65 -10.44 -7.53
C LYS A 117 5.82 -10.49 -6.54
N PHE A 118 5.56 -10.20 -5.27
CA PHE A 118 6.56 -10.31 -4.20
C PHE A 118 7.01 -11.77 -3.99
N LEU A 119 6.09 -12.71 -3.85
CA LEU A 119 6.39 -14.13 -3.69
C LEU A 119 7.13 -14.72 -4.91
N LYS A 120 6.79 -14.31 -6.13
CA LYS A 120 7.55 -14.70 -7.33
C LYS A 120 8.99 -14.19 -7.31
N HIS A 121 9.23 -13.02 -6.72
CA HIS A 121 10.58 -12.50 -6.55
C HIS A 121 11.34 -13.30 -5.50
N ILE A 122 10.70 -13.65 -4.38
CA ILE A 122 11.27 -14.56 -3.37
C ILE A 122 11.58 -15.94 -3.96
N GLU A 123 10.65 -16.53 -4.73
CA GLU A 123 10.83 -17.82 -5.41
C GLU A 123 11.99 -17.79 -6.43
N ARG A 124 12.16 -16.70 -7.19
CA ARG A 124 13.32 -16.54 -8.07
C ARG A 124 14.63 -16.49 -7.28
N ASN A 125 14.61 -15.78 -6.15
CA ASN A 125 15.76 -15.73 -5.28
C ASN A 125 16.06 -17.12 -4.74
N ASP A 126 15.08 -17.87 -4.24
CA ASP A 126 15.32 -19.22 -3.76
C ASP A 126 15.91 -20.17 -4.84
N ASN A 127 15.53 -19.95 -6.11
CA ASN A 127 16.13 -20.63 -7.27
C ASN A 127 17.50 -20.08 -7.73
N GLY A 128 18.21 -19.30 -6.90
CA GLY A 128 19.55 -18.79 -7.18
C GLY A 128 19.62 -17.61 -8.16
N GLN A 129 18.49 -16.98 -8.53
CA GLN A 129 18.48 -15.85 -9.45
C GLN A 129 18.65 -14.52 -8.70
N TRP A 130 19.82 -14.31 -8.11
CA TRP A 130 20.10 -13.17 -7.24
C TRP A 130 20.66 -11.97 -8.00
N GLY A 131 20.20 -10.77 -7.66
CA GLY A 131 20.90 -9.53 -7.98
C GLY A 131 22.04 -9.28 -6.99
N GLN A 132 23.17 -8.72 -7.45
CA GLN A 132 24.33 -8.40 -6.59
C GLN A 132 23.98 -7.52 -5.38
N PHE A 133 22.97 -6.66 -5.51
CA PHE A 133 22.51 -5.74 -4.47
C PHE A 133 21.08 -6.04 -3.99
N ASP A 134 20.64 -7.28 -4.16
CA ASP A 134 19.35 -7.76 -3.64
C ASP A 134 19.39 -7.91 -2.11
N LEU A 135 18.23 -7.77 -1.46
CA LEU A 135 18.07 -8.07 -0.04
C LEU A 135 18.40 -9.54 0.27
N ALA A 136 18.09 -10.46 -0.64
CA ALA A 136 18.48 -11.86 -0.51
C ALA A 136 20.00 -12.01 -0.38
N THR A 137 20.74 -11.40 -1.31
CA THR A 137 22.20 -11.41 -1.31
C THR A 137 22.76 -10.80 -0.03
N ALA A 138 22.21 -9.68 0.43
CA ALA A 138 22.63 -9.05 1.68
C ALA A 138 22.43 -9.99 2.90
N VAL A 139 21.28 -10.67 2.99
CA VAL A 139 21.03 -11.65 4.06
C VAL A 139 22.01 -12.81 3.99
N MET A 140 22.28 -13.35 2.80
CA MET A 140 23.23 -14.46 2.65
C MET A 140 24.65 -14.03 3.04
N GLN A 141 25.10 -12.86 2.58
CA GLN A 141 26.41 -12.31 2.94
C GLN A 141 26.55 -12.07 4.45
N MET A 142 25.48 -11.68 5.14
CA MET A 142 25.52 -11.51 6.60
C MET A 142 25.77 -12.82 7.35
N TYR A 143 25.36 -13.97 6.81
CA TYR A 143 25.65 -15.25 7.45
C TYR A 143 27.14 -15.61 7.35
N ASP A 144 27.80 -15.24 6.25
CA ASP A 144 29.22 -15.51 6.01
C ASP A 144 30.14 -14.49 6.67
N GLU A 145 29.75 -13.21 6.64
CA GLU A 145 30.56 -12.11 7.16
C GLU A 145 30.77 -12.23 8.66
N GLY A 146 32.03 -12.37 9.07
CA GLY A 146 32.40 -12.49 10.48
C GLY A 146 31.93 -13.79 11.16
N ARG A 147 31.61 -14.83 10.37
CA ARG A 147 31.19 -16.14 10.89
C ARG A 147 32.24 -16.74 11.84
N PRO A 148 31.90 -16.99 13.12
CA PRO A 148 32.80 -17.65 14.05
C PRO A 148 33.11 -19.10 13.64
N THR A 149 34.23 -19.62 14.12
CA THR A 149 34.56 -21.06 13.99
C THR A 149 34.02 -21.89 15.16
N ASP A 150 33.81 -21.28 16.32
CA ASP A 150 33.18 -21.91 17.48
C ASP A 150 31.68 -22.12 17.26
N SER A 151 31.19 -23.35 17.47
CA SER A 151 29.82 -23.73 17.13
C SER A 151 28.76 -22.98 17.94
N ALA A 152 29.02 -22.67 19.21
CA ALA A 152 28.07 -21.94 20.05
C ALA A 152 27.99 -20.46 19.63
N LEU A 153 29.13 -19.87 19.26
CA LEU A 153 29.16 -18.52 18.69
C LEU A 153 28.53 -18.46 17.30
N THR A 154 28.71 -19.48 16.47
CA THR A 154 28.07 -19.58 15.15
C THR A 154 26.56 -19.64 15.28
N ALA A 155 26.02 -20.45 16.18
CA ALA A 155 24.58 -20.50 16.43
C ALA A 155 24.01 -19.13 16.88
N ARG A 156 24.74 -18.40 17.74
CA ARG A 156 24.35 -17.04 18.16
C ARG A 156 24.43 -16.03 17.01
N HIS A 157 25.47 -16.09 16.19
CA HIS A 157 25.62 -15.26 14.99
C HIS A 157 24.46 -15.48 14.03
N GLN A 158 24.15 -16.74 13.75
CA GLN A 158 23.05 -17.13 12.88
C GLN A 158 21.70 -16.61 13.40
N GLN A 159 21.41 -16.81 14.69
CA GLN A 159 20.17 -16.30 15.31
C GLN A 159 20.05 -14.77 15.21
N ARG A 160 21.18 -14.06 15.37
CA ARG A 160 21.22 -12.61 15.16
C ARG A 160 20.87 -12.25 13.70
N CYS A 161 21.45 -12.94 12.73
CA CYS A 161 21.18 -12.71 11.31
C CYS A 161 19.71 -13.01 10.95
N VAL A 162 19.14 -14.10 11.46
CA VAL A 162 17.70 -14.42 11.34
C VAL A 162 16.84 -13.30 11.91
N GLY A 163 17.18 -12.79 13.10
CA GLY A 163 16.47 -11.67 13.72
C GLY A 163 16.47 -10.40 12.85
N ILE A 164 17.60 -10.07 12.22
CA ILE A 164 17.70 -8.92 11.31
C ILE A 164 16.88 -9.16 10.04
N ALA A 165 16.98 -10.34 9.44
CA ALA A 165 16.21 -10.72 8.25
C ALA A 165 14.70 -10.64 8.51
N LEU A 166 14.23 -11.17 9.65
CA LEU A 166 12.83 -11.04 10.07
C LEU A 166 12.40 -9.58 10.14
N HIS A 167 13.22 -8.71 10.74
CA HIS A 167 12.87 -7.29 10.85
C HIS A 167 12.75 -6.64 9.48
N LEU A 168 13.71 -6.89 8.59
CA LEU A 168 13.74 -6.37 7.22
C LEU A 168 12.52 -6.82 6.41
N PHE A 169 12.26 -8.13 6.37
CA PHE A 169 11.16 -8.70 5.59
C PHE A 169 9.79 -8.44 6.24
N SER A 170 9.71 -8.24 7.56
CA SER A 170 8.44 -7.91 8.23
C SER A 170 7.84 -6.62 7.69
N ALA A 171 8.66 -5.61 7.38
CA ALA A 171 8.17 -4.35 6.81
C ALA A 171 7.52 -4.57 5.43
N LEU A 172 8.10 -5.45 4.61
CA LEU A 172 7.58 -5.80 3.29
C LEU A 172 6.30 -6.63 3.40
N VAL A 173 6.30 -7.71 4.20
CA VAL A 173 5.14 -8.57 4.41
C VAL A 173 3.98 -7.78 5.02
N ASN A 174 4.23 -7.03 6.10
CA ASN A 174 3.19 -6.27 6.78
C ASN A 174 2.56 -5.20 5.88
N ARG A 175 3.32 -4.60 4.95
CA ARG A 175 2.76 -3.68 3.95
C ARG A 175 1.72 -4.37 3.07
N HIS A 176 1.96 -5.61 2.65
CA HIS A 176 1.00 -6.38 1.86
C HIS A 176 -0.19 -6.86 2.69
N LEU A 177 0.02 -7.25 3.94
CA LEU A 177 -1.07 -7.63 4.85
C LEU A 177 -2.00 -6.44 5.15
N ARG A 178 -1.45 -5.26 5.48
CA ARG A 178 -2.23 -4.02 5.68
C ARG A 178 -2.97 -3.57 4.43
N PHE A 179 -2.44 -3.88 3.25
CA PHE A 179 -3.16 -3.67 1.99
C PHE A 179 -4.42 -4.53 1.92
N LEU A 180 -4.34 -5.79 2.31
CA LEU A 180 -5.47 -6.73 2.27
C LEU A 180 -6.48 -6.54 3.40
N SER A 181 -6.04 -6.09 4.57
CA SER A 181 -6.91 -5.84 5.70
C SER A 181 -7.40 -4.39 5.71
N GLU A 182 -6.61 -3.48 6.27
CA GLU A 182 -6.96 -2.08 6.52
C GLU A 182 -7.33 -1.34 5.23
N GLY A 183 -6.58 -1.58 4.15
CA GLY A 183 -6.82 -0.93 2.86
C GLY A 183 -8.15 -1.36 2.24
N ALA A 184 -8.44 -2.67 2.27
CA ALA A 184 -9.71 -3.21 1.80
C ALA A 184 -10.90 -2.73 2.63
N ALA A 185 -10.78 -2.74 3.96
CA ALA A 185 -11.83 -2.29 4.86
C ALA A 185 -12.13 -0.79 4.69
N ALA A 186 -11.10 0.05 4.64
CA ALA A 186 -11.25 1.48 4.39
C ALA A 186 -11.87 1.74 3.00
N PHE A 187 -11.48 0.96 1.99
CA PHE A 187 -12.06 1.09 0.65
C PHE A 187 -13.51 0.63 0.59
N ALA A 188 -13.91 -0.39 1.35
CA ALA A 188 -15.31 -0.82 1.42
C ALA A 188 -16.22 0.34 1.86
N ALA A 189 -15.81 1.11 2.87
CA ALA A 189 -16.53 2.28 3.37
C ALA A 189 -16.42 3.55 2.50
N ALA A 190 -15.52 3.57 1.51
CA ALA A 190 -15.29 4.76 0.68
C ALA A 190 -16.48 5.06 -0.26
N GLN A 191 -16.70 6.35 -0.53
CA GLN A 191 -17.57 6.80 -1.61
C GLN A 191 -16.84 6.56 -2.94
N LYS A 192 -17.55 5.98 -3.91
CA LYS A 192 -17.04 5.78 -5.27
C LYS A 192 -18.03 6.34 -6.28
N PHE A 193 -17.52 7.05 -7.26
CA PHE A 193 -18.34 7.57 -8.36
C PHE A 193 -17.48 7.74 -9.61
N LYS A 194 -18.15 8.02 -10.72
CA LYS A 194 -17.53 8.18 -12.04
C LYS A 194 -17.83 9.57 -12.56
N VAL A 195 -16.82 10.21 -13.12
CA VAL A 195 -16.95 11.51 -13.79
C VAL A 195 -16.60 11.30 -15.26
N GLU A 196 -17.51 11.61 -16.17
CA GLU A 196 -17.20 11.60 -17.60
C GLU A 196 -16.50 12.92 -17.95
N ARG A 197 -15.31 12.86 -18.54
CA ARG A 197 -14.61 14.07 -18.96
C ARG A 197 -15.22 14.63 -20.24
N ARG A 198 -15.64 15.89 -20.18
CA ARG A 198 -16.14 16.61 -21.34
C ARG A 198 -15.02 16.85 -22.35
N GLY A 199 -15.29 16.54 -23.61
CA GLY A 199 -14.35 16.68 -24.73
C GLY A 199 -13.95 15.33 -25.31
N ASP A 200 -13.34 14.47 -24.50
CA ASP A 200 -12.89 13.12 -24.92
C ASP A 200 -13.80 11.98 -24.46
N ARG A 201 -14.84 12.29 -23.66
CA ARG A 201 -15.76 11.32 -23.03
C ARG A 201 -15.05 10.25 -22.19
N ARG A 202 -13.81 10.51 -21.75
CA ARG A 202 -13.08 9.56 -20.91
C ARG A 202 -13.77 9.48 -19.55
N VAL A 203 -14.14 8.27 -19.13
CA VAL A 203 -14.67 8.02 -17.79
C VAL A 203 -13.52 7.98 -16.79
N ILE A 204 -13.67 8.72 -15.70
CA ILE A 204 -12.68 8.89 -14.64
C ILE A 204 -13.26 8.33 -13.35
N ASN A 205 -12.62 7.31 -12.80
CA ASN A 205 -13.05 6.68 -11.56
C ASN A 205 -12.49 7.44 -10.35
N ILE A 206 -13.35 7.91 -9.46
CA ILE A 206 -12.95 8.64 -8.25
C ILE A 206 -13.32 7.82 -7.01
N ALA A 207 -12.39 7.74 -6.06
CA ALA A 207 -12.61 7.14 -4.75
C ALA A 207 -12.31 8.17 -3.65
N VAL A 208 -13.24 8.34 -2.71
CA VAL A 208 -13.14 9.27 -1.58
C VAL A 208 -13.24 8.50 -0.29
N GLY A 209 -12.21 8.57 0.55
CA GLY A 209 -12.16 7.87 1.84
C GLY A 209 -11.89 8.81 3.01
N VAL A 210 -12.50 8.53 4.15
CA VAL A 210 -12.10 9.08 5.44
C VAL A 210 -11.36 7.97 6.19
N SER A 211 -10.03 8.03 6.21
CA SER A 211 -9.21 6.94 6.74
C SER A 211 -7.77 7.37 7.02
N ASP A 212 -7.18 6.81 8.07
CA ASP A 212 -5.74 6.90 8.36
C ASP A 212 -4.95 5.71 7.78
N ALA A 213 -5.62 4.75 7.13
CA ALA A 213 -4.94 3.59 6.55
C ALA A 213 -4.07 4.03 5.37
N GLU A 214 -2.74 4.00 5.55
CA GLU A 214 -1.78 4.34 4.50
C GLU A 214 -1.92 3.46 3.24
N SER A 215 -2.51 2.28 3.40
CA SER A 215 -2.77 1.33 2.32
C SER A 215 -4.02 1.67 1.50
N PHE A 216 -4.94 2.52 1.99
CA PHE A 216 -6.19 2.86 1.30
C PHE A 216 -5.96 3.39 -0.11
N PRO A 217 -5.09 4.42 -0.35
CA PRO A 217 -4.94 4.95 -1.69
C PRO A 217 -4.34 3.94 -2.67
N ARG A 218 -3.46 3.05 -2.18
CA ARG A 218 -2.93 1.97 -3.00
C ARG A 218 -4.01 0.95 -3.34
N TYR A 219 -4.89 0.61 -2.39
CA TYR A 219 -5.99 -0.32 -2.61
C TYR A 219 -6.99 0.22 -3.63
N ALA A 220 -7.41 1.49 -3.47
CA ALA A 220 -8.36 2.15 -4.36
C ALA A 220 -7.91 2.13 -5.84
N ARG A 221 -6.61 2.31 -6.10
CA ARG A 221 -6.00 2.30 -7.44
C ARG A 221 -5.74 0.90 -8.00
N SER A 222 -5.84 -0.14 -7.18
CA SER A 222 -5.61 -1.52 -7.64
C SER A 222 -6.82 -2.09 -8.37
N GLU A 223 -6.62 -3.17 -9.12
CA GLU A 223 -7.70 -3.92 -9.79
C GLU A 223 -8.74 -4.48 -8.80
N ARG A 224 -8.35 -4.77 -7.55
CA ARG A 224 -9.28 -5.19 -6.47
C ARG A 224 -10.08 -4.03 -5.89
N GLY A 225 -9.61 -2.81 -6.11
CA GLY A 225 -10.36 -1.60 -5.80
C GLY A 225 -11.34 -1.28 -6.93
N ASN A 226 -11.43 0.00 -7.30
CA ASN A 226 -12.21 0.45 -8.45
C ASN A 226 -11.29 1.00 -9.56
N SER A 227 -10.02 0.56 -9.58
CA SER A 227 -8.98 1.10 -10.48
C SER A 227 -9.03 2.63 -10.51
N ALA A 228 -9.18 3.26 -9.34
CA ALA A 228 -9.50 4.67 -9.22
C ALA A 228 -8.44 5.53 -9.89
N ASP A 229 -8.83 6.36 -10.87
CA ASP A 229 -7.95 7.31 -11.54
C ASP A 229 -7.51 8.42 -10.57
N ILE A 230 -8.41 8.83 -9.67
CA ILE A 230 -8.19 9.82 -8.62
C ILE A 230 -8.65 9.27 -7.27
N VAL A 231 -7.81 9.46 -6.25
CA VAL A 231 -8.12 9.12 -4.87
C VAL A 231 -8.03 10.38 -4.01
N ILE A 232 -9.13 10.68 -3.31
CA ILE A 232 -9.19 11.71 -2.28
C ILE A 232 -9.24 11.00 -0.93
N VAL A 233 -8.35 11.35 -0.01
CA VAL A 233 -8.36 10.79 1.35
C VAL A 233 -8.30 11.90 2.38
N LYS A 234 -9.25 11.90 3.32
CA LYS A 234 -9.20 12.72 4.53
C LYS A 234 -8.76 11.86 5.70
N SER A 235 -7.68 12.27 6.37
CA SER A 235 -7.23 11.65 7.62
C SER A 235 -8.13 12.11 8.77
N PRO A 236 -8.85 11.21 9.48
CA PRO A 236 -9.63 11.60 10.64
C PRO A 236 -8.76 12.04 11.82
N SER A 237 -7.54 11.50 11.96
CA SER A 237 -6.61 11.90 13.05
C SER A 237 -6.05 13.32 12.90
N THR A 238 -5.88 13.81 11.67
CA THR A 238 -5.25 15.12 11.42
C THR A 238 -6.17 16.14 10.75
N GLY A 239 -7.32 15.71 10.22
CA GLY A 239 -8.23 16.54 9.41
C GLY A 239 -7.72 16.83 7.99
N CYS A 240 -6.48 16.44 7.67
CA CYS A 240 -5.79 16.74 6.43
C CYS A 240 -6.31 15.93 5.23
N ILE A 241 -6.27 16.54 4.04
CA ILE A 241 -6.77 15.94 2.79
C ILE A 241 -5.64 15.75 1.78
N SER A 242 -5.56 14.56 1.16
CA SER A 242 -4.63 14.27 0.07
C SER A 242 -5.38 13.83 -1.19
N ILE A 243 -4.93 14.32 -2.35
CA ILE A 243 -5.50 14.04 -3.66
C ILE A 243 -4.41 13.44 -4.54
N LEU A 244 -4.58 12.19 -4.95
CA LEU A 244 -3.58 11.38 -5.66
C LEU A 244 -4.15 10.88 -6.99
N THR A 245 -3.37 10.96 -8.07
CA THR A 245 -3.76 10.36 -9.36
C THR A 245 -2.95 9.11 -9.69
N VAL A 246 -3.50 8.25 -10.56
CA VAL A 246 -2.77 7.15 -11.21
C VAL A 246 -1.84 7.71 -12.30
N ASP A 247 -0.58 7.23 -12.34
CA ASP A 247 0.39 7.42 -13.44
C ASP A 247 0.62 8.86 -13.93
N GLN A 248 0.40 9.89 -13.09
CA GLN A 248 0.47 11.30 -13.49
C GLN A 248 -0.37 11.64 -14.75
N LYS A 249 -1.43 10.85 -15.01
CA LYS A 249 -2.29 11.02 -16.19
C LYS A 249 -3.10 12.31 -16.18
N PHE A 250 -3.19 12.97 -15.03
CA PHE A 250 -3.96 14.19 -14.83
C PHE A 250 -3.04 15.28 -14.25
N ASP A 251 -3.01 16.42 -14.93
CA ASP A 251 -2.40 17.62 -14.38
C ASP A 251 -3.34 18.22 -13.33
N LEU A 252 -2.98 18.09 -12.04
CA LEU A 252 -3.74 18.66 -10.94
C LEU A 252 -3.43 20.14 -10.69
N THR A 253 -2.64 20.80 -11.52
CA THR A 253 -2.36 22.24 -11.40
C THR A 253 -3.63 23.08 -11.30
N PRO A 254 -4.68 22.88 -12.15
CA PRO A 254 -5.91 23.66 -12.03
C PRO A 254 -6.65 23.40 -10.71
N LEU A 255 -6.57 22.17 -10.18
CA LEU A 255 -7.18 21.81 -8.90
C LEU A 255 -6.44 22.43 -7.72
N ALA A 256 -5.10 22.33 -7.68
CA ALA A 256 -4.28 22.99 -6.66
C ALA A 256 -4.54 24.50 -6.62
N ARG A 257 -4.68 25.11 -7.80
CA ARG A 257 -4.99 26.52 -7.94
C ARG A 257 -6.38 26.87 -7.40
N ALA A 258 -7.41 26.08 -7.75
CA ALA A 258 -8.77 26.27 -7.25
C ALA A 258 -8.85 26.11 -5.72
N LEU A 259 -8.18 25.08 -5.17
CA LEU A 259 -8.09 24.85 -3.72
C LEU A 259 -7.42 26.02 -3.01
N ARG A 260 -6.29 26.51 -3.55
CA ARG A 260 -5.58 27.66 -2.96
C ARG A 260 -6.41 28.93 -3.01
N MET A 261 -7.12 29.16 -4.11
CA MET A 261 -8.02 30.29 -4.23
C MET A 261 -9.15 30.19 -3.20
N ARG A 262 -9.74 28.99 -3.03
CA ARG A 262 -10.77 28.75 -2.02
C ARG A 262 -10.28 29.03 -0.61
N GLU A 263 -9.06 28.64 -0.25
CA GLU A 263 -8.44 29.01 1.04
C GLU A 263 -8.36 30.53 1.23
N LEU A 264 -7.89 31.26 0.21
CA LEU A 264 -7.82 32.72 0.28
C LEU A 264 -9.21 33.36 0.44
N TYR A 265 -10.25 32.82 -0.19
CA TYR A 265 -11.62 33.28 0.03
C TYR A 265 -12.09 33.04 1.46
N LEU A 266 -11.86 31.84 2.00
CA LEU A 266 -12.22 31.51 3.39
C LEU A 266 -11.51 32.42 4.40
N ARG A 267 -10.31 32.93 4.06
CA ARG A 267 -9.54 33.87 4.89
C ARG A 267 -9.81 35.35 4.60
N ASN A 268 -10.65 35.68 3.62
CA ASN A 268 -10.82 37.04 3.11
C ASN A 268 -9.51 37.69 2.59
N GLN A 269 -8.57 36.89 2.10
CA GLN A 269 -7.25 37.29 1.58
C GLN A 269 -7.12 37.12 0.06
N HIS A 270 -8.23 37.00 -0.66
CA HIS A 270 -8.27 36.78 -2.11
C HIS A 270 -7.89 38.00 -2.96
N ARG A 271 -7.69 39.18 -2.35
CA ARG A 271 -7.32 40.41 -3.05
C ARG A 271 -5.80 40.53 -3.18
N GLY A 272 -5.30 40.75 -4.39
CA GLY A 272 -3.89 41.04 -4.65
C GLY A 272 -3.00 39.85 -5.01
N THR A 273 -3.48 38.61 -4.90
CA THR A 273 -2.76 37.42 -5.42
C THR A 273 -3.19 37.12 -6.85
N GLY A 274 -2.21 37.00 -7.75
CA GLY A 274 -2.46 36.65 -9.14
C GLY A 274 -2.99 35.22 -9.27
N TRP A 275 -3.98 35.02 -10.14
CA TRP A 275 -4.54 33.69 -10.40
C TRP A 275 -3.47 32.71 -10.91
N GLU A 276 -2.59 33.18 -11.78
CA GLU A 276 -1.50 32.41 -12.35
C GLU A 276 -0.48 31.99 -11.28
N GLU A 277 -0.23 32.84 -10.26
CA GLU A 277 0.73 32.59 -9.17
C GLU A 277 0.33 31.36 -8.34
N LEU A 278 -0.98 31.16 -8.14
CA LEU A 278 -1.51 30.01 -7.41
C LEU A 278 -1.29 28.66 -8.10
N SER A 279 -0.78 28.65 -9.34
CA SER A 279 -0.42 27.43 -10.08
C SER A 279 0.93 26.85 -9.69
N CYS A 280 1.69 27.51 -8.81
CA CYS A 280 3.08 27.13 -8.56
C CYS A 280 3.22 25.69 -8.05
N VAL A 281 4.23 24.99 -8.57
CA VAL A 281 4.72 23.75 -7.97
C VAL A 281 5.26 24.04 -6.58
N GLY A 282 5.13 23.09 -5.68
CA GLY A 282 5.53 23.24 -4.29
C GLY A 282 4.44 23.89 -3.48
N VAL A 283 4.83 24.79 -2.58
CA VAL A 283 3.93 25.51 -1.67
C VAL A 283 3.82 26.95 -2.15
N HIS A 284 2.61 27.49 -2.18
CA HIS A 284 2.44 28.92 -2.39
C HIS A 284 2.59 29.64 -1.03
N PRO A 285 3.46 30.65 -0.86
CA PRO A 285 3.70 31.28 0.44
C PRO A 285 2.44 31.85 1.11
N ALA A 286 1.52 32.43 0.33
CA ALA A 286 0.26 32.96 0.86
C ALA A 286 -0.77 31.87 1.23
N VAL A 287 -0.57 30.62 0.79
CA VAL A 287 -1.51 29.51 1.03
C VAL A 287 -0.71 28.23 1.36
N PRO A 288 -0.16 28.15 2.59
CA PRO A 288 0.78 27.09 2.97
C PRO A 288 0.13 25.70 3.12
N GLU A 289 -1.19 25.62 3.12
CA GLU A 289 -1.97 24.39 3.33
C GLU A 289 -1.73 23.39 2.21
N TRP A 290 -1.59 23.85 0.95
CA TRP A 290 -1.61 22.98 -0.23
C TRP A 290 -0.26 22.92 -0.94
N TYR A 291 0.31 21.73 -0.98
CA TYR A 291 1.50 21.38 -1.75
C TYR A 291 1.13 20.70 -3.07
N LEU A 292 1.62 21.23 -4.20
CA LEU A 292 1.54 20.58 -5.51
C LEU A 292 2.88 19.93 -5.84
N HIS A 293 2.90 18.63 -6.10
CA HIS A 293 4.12 17.91 -6.47
C HIS A 293 4.63 18.35 -7.86
N ASP A 294 5.94 18.27 -8.11
CA ASP A 294 6.60 18.70 -9.37
C ASP A 294 6.02 18.04 -10.63
N ARG A 295 5.70 16.75 -10.53
CA ARG A 295 5.03 15.93 -11.54
C ARG A 295 3.52 16.18 -11.64
N ARG A 296 2.97 17.08 -10.83
CA ARG A 296 1.58 17.57 -10.84
C ARG A 296 0.46 16.53 -10.67
N GLY A 297 0.77 15.26 -10.45
CA GLY A 297 -0.22 14.20 -10.16
C GLY A 297 -0.60 14.05 -8.69
N LEU A 298 -0.18 14.99 -7.84
CA LEU A 298 -0.34 14.91 -6.40
C LEU A 298 -0.54 16.30 -5.78
N VAL A 299 -1.64 16.46 -5.03
CA VAL A 299 -1.94 17.65 -4.24
C VAL A 299 -2.15 17.22 -2.79
N LEU A 300 -1.37 17.79 -1.87
CA LEU A 300 -1.33 17.39 -0.47
C LEU A 300 -1.64 18.57 0.44
N ASN A 301 -2.63 18.39 1.32
CA ASN A 301 -2.71 19.15 2.55
C ASN A 301 -2.01 18.33 3.63
N LYS A 302 -0.73 18.65 3.92
CA LYS A 302 0.22 17.90 4.78
C LYS A 302 0.86 16.67 4.13
N SER A 303 2.13 16.44 4.46
CA SER A 303 2.91 15.28 3.99
C SER A 303 3.92 14.86 5.05
N ARG A 304 4.54 13.68 4.90
CA ARG A 304 5.58 13.22 5.84
C ARG A 304 6.78 14.18 5.94
N VAL A 305 7.10 14.88 4.85
CA VAL A 305 8.20 15.87 4.79
C VAL A 305 7.77 17.27 5.21
N ARG A 306 6.46 17.48 5.45
CA ARG A 306 5.87 18.73 5.96
C ARG A 306 4.81 18.42 7.02
N PRO A 307 5.22 17.94 8.21
CA PRO A 307 4.29 17.57 9.27
C PRO A 307 3.58 18.79 9.89
N ASP A 308 4.12 19.99 9.70
CA ASP A 308 3.73 21.28 10.24
C ASP A 308 2.72 22.05 9.35
N ALA A 309 2.38 21.50 8.18
CA ALA A 309 1.40 22.15 7.30
C ALA A 309 0.04 22.32 8.01
N PRO A 310 -0.55 23.53 7.99
CA PRO A 310 -1.86 23.75 8.59
C PRO A 310 -2.93 22.91 7.87
N PRO A 311 -3.92 22.37 8.60
CA PRO A 311 -5.05 21.67 7.98
C PRO A 311 -5.88 22.65 7.14
N THR A 312 -6.41 22.17 6.03
CA THR A 312 -7.33 22.94 5.19
C THR A 312 -8.61 23.29 5.94
N GLN A 313 -9.12 24.50 5.73
CA GLN A 313 -10.45 24.90 6.20
C GLN A 313 -11.56 24.48 5.24
N ILE A 314 -11.20 23.94 4.08
CA ILE A 314 -12.15 23.53 3.05
C ILE A 314 -12.83 22.22 3.47
N PRO A 315 -14.17 22.18 3.54
CA PRO A 315 -14.92 20.96 3.77
C PRO A 315 -14.57 19.86 2.74
N LEU A 316 -14.65 18.59 3.14
CA LEU A 316 -14.33 17.48 2.22
C LEU A 316 -15.25 17.48 1.00
N GLU A 317 -16.53 17.76 1.19
CA GLU A 317 -17.53 17.90 0.12
C GLU A 317 -17.11 18.97 -0.92
N ASP A 318 -16.72 20.16 -0.49
CA ASP A 318 -16.18 21.21 -1.37
C ASP A 318 -14.95 20.73 -2.16
N VAL A 319 -14.05 19.96 -1.54
CA VAL A 319 -12.87 19.40 -2.23
C VAL A 319 -13.28 18.38 -3.29
N VAL A 320 -14.27 17.54 -2.98
CA VAL A 320 -14.82 16.54 -3.92
C VAL A 320 -15.46 17.24 -5.11
N ASP A 321 -16.31 18.24 -4.86
CA ASP A 321 -16.99 19.02 -5.90
C ASP A 321 -15.99 19.74 -6.81
N MET A 322 -15.01 20.45 -6.24
CA MET A 322 -13.95 21.10 -7.01
C MET A 322 -13.14 20.12 -7.84
N THR A 323 -12.89 18.91 -7.32
CA THR A 323 -12.20 17.85 -8.06
C THR A 323 -13.04 17.40 -9.24
N GLU A 324 -14.32 17.12 -9.05
CA GLU A 324 -15.24 16.73 -10.11
C GLU A 324 -15.29 17.80 -11.22
N TRP A 325 -15.39 19.07 -10.84
CA TRP A 325 -15.47 20.18 -11.80
C TRP A 325 -14.22 20.30 -12.67
N VAL A 326 -13.06 20.29 -12.02
CA VAL A 326 -11.77 20.42 -12.70
C VAL A 326 -11.50 19.23 -13.61
N VAL A 327 -11.74 18.02 -13.11
CA VAL A 327 -11.36 16.77 -13.77
C VAL A 327 -12.33 16.41 -14.87
N GLY A 328 -13.61 16.58 -14.62
CA GLY A 328 -14.64 16.34 -15.62
C GLY A 328 -14.69 17.45 -16.69
N GLY A 329 -14.03 18.58 -16.46
CA GLY A 329 -14.18 19.77 -17.31
C GLY A 329 -15.61 20.34 -17.27
N TRP A 330 -16.39 19.90 -16.29
CA TRP A 330 -17.72 20.40 -16.00
C TRP A 330 -17.58 21.60 -15.09
N LEU A 331 -18.13 22.73 -15.48
CA LEU A 331 -18.74 23.55 -14.45
C LEU A 331 -19.92 22.72 -13.94
N PRO A 332 -20.22 22.69 -12.61
CA PRO A 332 -21.40 22.00 -12.12
C PRO A 332 -22.56 22.39 -13.02
N GLU A 333 -23.48 21.47 -13.27
CA GLU A 333 -24.70 21.75 -14.00
C GLU A 333 -25.52 22.83 -13.26
N PHE A 334 -25.11 24.09 -13.37
CA PHE A 334 -26.01 25.18 -13.70
C PHE A 334 -26.50 24.93 -15.13
N ARG A 335 -27.22 23.81 -15.29
CA ARG A 335 -28.35 23.75 -16.21
C ARG A 335 -29.42 24.63 -15.59
N ASP A 336 -29.21 25.91 -15.71
CA ASP A 336 -30.34 26.77 -15.88
C ASP A 336 -29.98 27.71 -16.99
N GLN A 337 -30.93 27.90 -17.89
CA GLN A 337 -30.86 28.93 -18.93
C GLN A 337 -30.60 30.31 -18.30
N SER A 338 -30.67 30.46 -16.97
CA SER A 338 -30.20 31.62 -16.21
C SER A 338 -28.68 31.90 -16.28
N CYS A 339 -27.79 30.93 -16.50
CA CYS A 339 -26.35 31.26 -16.67
C CYS A 339 -26.11 32.07 -17.96
N VAL A 340 -26.89 31.78 -19.00
CA VAL A 340 -26.91 32.46 -20.30
C VAL A 340 -27.84 33.68 -20.30
N ARG A 341 -28.95 33.66 -19.53
CA ARG A 341 -29.95 34.75 -19.48
C ARG A 341 -29.72 35.80 -18.40
N ALA A 342 -28.96 35.54 -17.33
CA ALA A 342 -28.94 36.39 -16.13
C ALA A 342 -27.68 37.25 -15.94
N GLN A 343 -26.74 37.30 -16.89
CA GLN A 343 -25.46 38.03 -16.71
C GLN A 343 -24.70 37.62 -15.42
N CYS A 344 -24.98 36.44 -14.85
CA CYS A 344 -24.48 36.01 -13.54
C CYS A 344 -22.95 35.74 -13.55
N CYS A 345 -22.41 35.33 -14.70
CA CYS A 345 -20.96 35.11 -14.89
C CYS A 345 -20.12 36.40 -14.92
N PHE A 346 -20.73 37.59 -14.81
CA PHE A 346 -20.05 38.89 -14.86
C PHE A 346 -19.73 39.50 -13.48
N TRP A 347 -20.11 38.86 -12.37
CA TRP A 347 -20.09 39.53 -11.05
C TRP A 347 -19.25 38.83 -9.99
N GLU A 348 -18.76 39.63 -9.05
CA GLU A 348 -18.10 39.28 -7.76
C GLU A 348 -18.92 38.30 -6.88
N LYS A 349 -20.12 37.90 -7.30
CA LYS A 349 -21.08 37.08 -6.54
C LYS A 349 -21.12 35.60 -6.95
N CYS A 350 -20.50 35.22 -8.07
CA CYS A 350 -20.49 33.81 -8.49
C CYS A 350 -19.42 33.03 -7.72
N SER A 351 -19.87 32.16 -6.81
CA SER A 351 -18.99 31.33 -5.98
C SER A 351 -18.08 30.40 -6.80
N VAL A 352 -18.48 30.01 -8.01
CA VAL A 352 -17.68 29.17 -8.92
C VAL A 352 -16.68 30.01 -9.73
N TYR A 353 -17.06 31.21 -10.17
CA TYR A 353 -16.12 32.13 -10.84
C TYR A 353 -15.02 32.59 -9.88
N ALA A 354 -15.36 32.80 -8.61
CA ALA A 354 -14.42 33.10 -7.55
C ALA A 354 -13.28 32.07 -7.48
N LEU A 355 -13.57 30.78 -7.72
CA LEU A 355 -12.58 29.71 -7.76
C LEU A 355 -11.63 29.77 -8.97
N GLY A 356 -11.88 30.70 -9.91
CA GLY A 356 -11.01 31.06 -11.03
C GLY A 356 -10.89 30.03 -12.16
N LEU A 357 -11.65 28.93 -12.13
CA LEU A 357 -11.58 27.80 -13.06
C LEU A 357 -11.27 28.26 -14.52
N PRO A 358 -10.26 27.66 -15.21
CA PRO A 358 -9.79 28.15 -16.51
C PRO A 358 -10.92 28.42 -17.51
N ARG A 359 -11.89 27.51 -17.56
CA ARG A 359 -13.05 27.59 -18.45
C ARG A 359 -13.96 28.81 -18.21
N CYS A 360 -14.16 29.21 -16.95
CA CYS A 360 -14.92 30.42 -16.63
C CYS A 360 -14.25 31.68 -17.21
N ARG A 361 -12.91 31.68 -17.30
CA ARG A 361 -12.13 32.79 -17.86
C ARG A 361 -12.08 32.74 -19.38
N ASP A 362 -11.93 31.56 -19.97
CA ASP A 362 -11.98 31.39 -21.43
C ASP A 362 -13.33 31.86 -21.98
N TYR A 363 -14.43 31.46 -21.35
CA TYR A 363 -15.77 31.94 -21.71
C TYR A 363 -15.91 33.47 -21.58
N ARG A 364 -15.30 34.08 -20.56
CA ARG A 364 -15.29 35.54 -20.41
C ARG A 364 -14.49 36.24 -21.52
N ARG A 365 -13.38 35.65 -21.95
CA ARG A 365 -12.58 36.17 -23.08
C ARG A 365 -13.36 36.06 -24.39
N GLU A 366 -14.04 34.95 -24.61
CA GLU A 366 -14.93 34.75 -25.76
C GLU A 366 -16.11 35.73 -25.78
N LEU A 367 -16.69 36.05 -24.62
CA LEU A 367 -17.76 37.06 -24.52
C LEU A 367 -17.28 38.51 -24.68
N ALA A 368 -16.00 38.78 -24.46
CA ALA A 368 -15.41 40.12 -24.54
C ALA A 368 -14.75 40.42 -25.90
N ALA A 369 -14.59 39.38 -26.74
CA ALA A 369 -14.17 39.47 -28.13
C ALA A 369 -15.41 39.61 -29.03
#